data_AF-A0A1H8HS38-F1
#
_entry.id   AF-A0A1H8HS38-F1
#
_cell.length_a   1.000
_cell.length_b   1.000
_cell.length_c   1.000
_cell.angle_alpha   90.00
_cell.angle_beta   90.00
_cell.angle_gamma   90.00
#
_symmetry.space_group_name_H-M   'P 1'
#
loop_
_entity.id
_entity.type
_entity.pdbx_description
1 polymer ?
#
loop_
_entity_poly.entity_id
_entity_poly.type
_entity_poly.pdbx_seq_one_letter_code
_entity_poly.pdbx_strand_id
1 'polypeptide(L)'
;MNFLVDQIDGTALAAAWQEFDHTAGLRPIKTETDYDHTVALMNRVLDVMGEDEQHPLAGLLELLAKMVSSYETIHYPVEQL
;
A
#
# COMPACT_ATOMS: atom_id res chain seq x y z
N MET A 1 -7.19 -26.23 2.00
CA MET A 1 -6.89 -25.96 0.58
C MET A 1 -7.73 -24.75 0.18
N ASN A 2 -7.07 -23.61 -0.08
CA ASN A 2 -7.77 -22.38 -0.46
C ASN A 2 -7.81 -22.33 -2.00
N PHE A 3 -8.84 -22.94 -2.58
CA PHE A 3 -9.03 -23.14 -4.02
C PHE A 3 -8.90 -21.84 -4.86
N LEU A 4 -9.05 -20.66 -4.25
CA LEU A 4 -8.90 -19.36 -4.89
C LEU A 4 -7.45 -19.00 -5.24
N VAL A 5 -6.46 -19.51 -4.49
CA VAL A 5 -5.03 -19.23 -4.76
C VAL A 5 -4.48 -20.17 -5.85
N ASP A 6 -5.05 -21.38 -5.95
CA ASP A 6 -4.62 -22.42 -6.89
C ASP A 6 -5.01 -22.12 -8.35
N GLN A 7 -5.85 -21.11 -8.60
CA GLN A 7 -6.29 -20.68 -9.93
C GLN A 7 -5.64 -19.36 -10.39
N ILE A 8 -4.73 -18.79 -9.60
CA ILE A 8 -4.07 -17.54 -9.96
C ILE A 8 -3.06 -17.84 -11.08
N ASP A 9 -3.24 -17.20 -12.23
CA ASP A 9 -2.20 -17.14 -13.25
C ASP A 9 -1.09 -16.20 -12.77
N GLY A 10 0.06 -16.79 -12.40
CA GLY A 10 1.22 -16.05 -11.92
C GLY A 10 1.76 -15.04 -12.93
N THR A 11 1.60 -15.26 -14.22
CA THR A 11 2.04 -14.32 -15.27
C THR A 11 1.13 -13.10 -15.30
N ALA A 12 -0.19 -13.33 -15.27
CA ALA A 12 -1.17 -12.25 -15.21
C ALA A 12 -1.02 -11.43 -13.93
N LEU A 13 -0.78 -12.09 -12.79
CA LEU A 13 -0.54 -11.42 -11.52
C LEU A 13 0.74 -10.56 -11.57
N ALA A 14 1.84 -11.09 -12.11
CA ALA A 14 3.09 -10.35 -12.25
C ALA A 14 2.93 -9.12 -13.14
N ALA A 15 2.20 -9.24 -14.25
CA ALA A 15 1.92 -8.12 -15.15
C ALA A 15 1.07 -7.04 -14.47
N ALA A 16 0.00 -7.44 -13.76
CA ALA A 16 -0.83 -6.51 -13.01
C ALA A 16 -0.04 -5.78 -11.91
N TRP A 17 0.85 -6.49 -11.22
CA TRP A 17 1.74 -5.89 -10.22
C TRP A 17 2.73 -4.90 -10.85
N GLN A 18 3.31 -5.23 -12.00
CA GLN A 18 4.23 -4.31 -12.70
C GLN A 18 3.54 -3.03 -13.15
N GLU A 19 2.33 -3.13 -13.68
CA GLU A 19 1.55 -1.95 -14.08
C GLU A 19 1.21 -1.07 -12.88
N PHE A 20 0.87 -1.72 -11.76
CA PHE A 20 0.59 -1.02 -10.51
C PHE A 20 1.84 -0.36 -9.92
N ASP A 21 3.01 -1.02 -9.88
CA ASP A 21 4.29 -0.41 -9.48
C ASP A 21 4.66 0.76 -10.41
N HIS A 22 4.43 0.63 -11.72
CA HIS A 22 4.70 1.72 -12.65
C HIS A 22 3.81 2.94 -12.42
N THR A 23 2.53 2.72 -12.13
CA THR A 23 1.54 3.78 -11.95
C THR A 23 1.63 4.45 -10.58
N ALA A 24 1.75 3.64 -9.53
CA ALA A 24 1.66 4.10 -8.14
C ALA A 24 3.02 4.17 -7.45
N GLY A 25 4.08 3.59 -8.01
CA GLY A 25 5.39 3.48 -7.37
C GLY A 25 5.38 2.66 -6.08
N LEU A 26 4.37 1.80 -5.87
CA LEU A 26 4.21 1.13 -4.57
C LEU A 26 5.22 0.00 -4.41
N ARG A 27 6.10 0.16 -3.43
CA ARG A 27 7.12 -0.82 -3.06
C ARG A 27 7.15 -1.03 -1.55
N PRO A 28 7.64 -2.19 -1.07
CA PRO A 28 7.87 -2.37 0.37
C PRO A 28 8.75 -1.26 0.92
N ILE A 29 8.34 -0.66 2.04
CA ILE A 29 9.08 0.41 2.69
C ILE A 29 10.33 -0.17 3.34
N LYS A 30 11.51 0.21 2.84
CA LYS A 30 12.81 -0.20 3.39
C LYS A 30 13.69 0.97 3.79
N THR A 31 13.35 2.16 3.31
CA THR A 31 14.09 3.40 3.51
C THR A 31 13.14 4.54 3.83
N GLU A 32 13.68 5.63 4.36
CA GLU A 32 12.91 6.87 4.61
C GLU A 32 12.33 7.44 3.32
N THR A 33 13.04 7.32 2.19
CA THR A 33 12.51 7.72 0.88
C THR A 33 11.31 6.90 0.45
N ASP A 34 11.32 5.57 0.70
CA ASP A 34 10.14 4.73 0.43
C ASP A 34 8.96 5.12 1.33
N TYR A 35 9.26 5.53 2.57
CA TYR A 35 8.27 5.95 3.55
C TYR A 35 7.59 7.24 3.09
N ASP A 36 8.38 8.27 2.77
CA ASP A 36 7.89 9.57 2.27
C ASP A 36 7.04 9.40 1.01
N HIS A 37 7.50 8.55 0.08
CA HIS A 37 6.74 8.23 -1.11
C HIS A 37 5.40 7.56 -0.78
N THR A 38 5.39 6.60 0.14
CA THR A 38 4.16 5.90 0.54
C THR A 38 3.16 6.84 1.23
N VAL A 39 3.65 7.74 2.09
CA VAL A 39 2.82 8.78 2.73
C VAL A 39 2.25 9.75 1.68
N ALA A 40 3.05 10.17 0.71
CA ALA A 40 2.59 11.03 -0.38
C ALA A 40 1.51 10.34 -1.23
N LEU A 41 1.68 9.06 -1.53
CA LEU A 41 0.68 8.26 -2.24
C LEU A 41 -0.62 8.13 -1.42
N MET A 42 -0.51 7.92 -0.10
CA MET A 42 -1.65 7.85 0.81
C MET A 42 -2.49 9.14 0.77
N ASN A 43 -1.82 10.31 0.85
CA ASN A 43 -2.48 11.61 0.73
C ASN A 43 -3.16 11.78 -0.63
N ARG A 44 -2.49 11.34 -1.71
CA ARG A 44 -3.09 11.40 -3.05
C ARG A 44 -4.35 10.53 -3.17
N VAL A 45 -4.35 9.35 -2.56
CA VAL A 45 -5.52 8.47 -2.54
C VAL A 45 -6.66 9.12 -1.74
N LEU A 46 -6.38 9.71 -0.58
CA LEU A 46 -7.36 10.46 0.21
C LEU A 46 -7.99 11.62 -0.58
N ASP A 47 -7.17 12.40 -1.30
CA ASP A 47 -7.66 13.48 -2.16
C ASP A 47 -8.62 12.99 -3.25
N VAL A 48 -8.37 11.80 -3.81
CA VAL A 48 -9.22 11.19 -4.85
C VAL A 48 -10.51 10.64 -4.26
N MET A 49 -10.44 10.01 -3.09
CA MET A 49 -11.61 9.45 -2.41
C MET A 49 -12.56 10.56 -1.91
N GLY A 50 -12.01 11.69 -1.45
CA GLY A 50 -12.80 12.75 -0.84
C GLY A 50 -13.59 12.21 0.36
N GLU A 51 -14.91 12.42 0.36
CA GLU A 51 -15.82 11.94 1.42
C GLU A 51 -16.41 10.54 1.13
N ASP A 52 -16.04 9.90 0.01
CA ASP A 52 -16.55 8.57 -0.34
C ASP A 52 -15.76 7.46 0.36
N GLU A 53 -16.25 7.06 1.52
CA GLU A 53 -15.69 5.95 2.30
C GLU A 53 -15.85 4.58 1.60
N GLN A 54 -16.74 4.45 0.60
CA GLN A 54 -16.96 3.22 -0.17
C GLN A 54 -16.17 3.19 -1.49
N HIS A 55 -15.30 4.17 -1.71
CA HIS A 55 -14.53 4.31 -2.93
C HIS A 55 -13.69 3.06 -3.22
N PRO A 56 -13.52 2.63 -4.48
CA PRO A 56 -12.71 1.45 -4.84
C PRO A 56 -11.26 1.48 -4.35
N LEU A 57 -10.72 2.66 -4.02
CA LEU A 57 -9.38 2.84 -3.47
C LEU A 57 -9.30 2.75 -1.94
N ALA A 58 -10.42 2.60 -1.22
CA ALA A 58 -10.43 2.49 0.23
C ALA A 58 -9.57 1.31 0.72
N GLY A 59 -9.63 0.17 0.02
CA GLY A 59 -8.77 -0.98 0.31
C GLY A 59 -7.28 -0.72 0.07
N LEU A 60 -6.94 0.13 -0.91
CA LEU A 60 -5.57 0.55 -1.14
C LEU A 60 -5.10 1.49 -0.02
N LEU A 61 -5.93 2.46 0.38
CA LEU A 61 -5.65 3.36 1.50
C LEU A 61 -5.34 2.57 2.78
N GLU A 62 -6.15 1.55 3.08
CA GLU A 62 -5.92 0.68 4.24
C GLU A 62 -4.56 -0.04 4.16
N LEU A 63 -4.19 -0.55 2.98
CA LEU A 63 -2.91 -1.22 2.78
C LEU A 63 -1.72 -0.26 2.96
N LEU A 64 -1.80 0.94 2.40
CA LEU A 64 -0.77 1.97 2.53
C LEU A 64 -0.56 2.37 4.00
N ALA A 65 -1.65 2.60 4.73
CA ALA A 65 -1.59 2.93 6.15
C ALA A 65 -0.91 1.82 6.98
N LYS A 66 -1.18 0.55 6.67
CA LYS A 66 -0.51 -0.59 7.34
C LYS A 66 0.99 -0.64 7.01
N MET A 67 1.39 -0.32 5.79
CA MET A 67 2.80 -0.28 5.40
C MET A 67 3.56 0.81 6.17
N VAL A 68 2.99 2.02 6.22
CA VAL A 68 3.52 3.17 6.98
C VAL A 68 3.65 2.80 8.46
N SER A 69 2.58 2.32 9.08
CA SER A 69 2.56 1.95 10.50
C SER A 69 3.58 0.85 10.85
N SER A 70 3.75 -0.13 9.96
CA SER A 70 4.77 -1.17 10.15
C SER A 70 6.19 -0.62 10.10
N TYR A 71 6.47 0.37 9.25
CA TYR A 71 7.78 1.02 9.20
C TYR A 71 8.02 1.87 10.44
N GLU A 72 7.02 2.66 10.86
CA GLU A 72 7.08 3.52 12.04
C GLU A 72 7.32 2.73 13.32
N THR A 73 6.67 1.58 13.49
CA THR A 73 6.86 0.74 14.69
C THR A 73 8.33 0.35 14.93
N ILE A 74 9.11 0.22 13.85
CA ILE A 74 10.52 -0.18 13.90
C ILE A 74 11.44 1.06 14.03
N HIS A 75 11.12 2.15 13.34
CA HIS A 75 12.01 3.31 13.18
C HIS A 75 11.68 4.49 14.10
N TYR A 76 10.42 4.60 14.52
CA TYR A 76 9.91 5.60 15.45
C TYR A 76 9.12 4.90 16.57
N PRO A 77 9.79 4.05 17.38
CA PRO A 77 9.12 3.43 18.51
C PRO A 77 8.57 4.54 19.40
N VAL A 78 7.26 4.54 19.64
CA VAL A 78 6.65 5.40 20.64
C VAL A 78 7.36 5.13 21.96
N GLU A 79 8.12 6.11 22.46
CA GLU A 79 8.60 6.08 23.83
C GLU A 79 7.37 5.90 24.71
N GLN A 80 7.27 4.74 25.36
CA GLN A 80 6.27 4.53 26.39
C GLN A 80 6.68 5.41 27.58
N LEU A 81 6.15 6.64 27.61
CA LEU A 81 6.18 7.53 28.77
C LEU A 81 5.27 7.01 29.88
#